data_AF-A0A5K1GRK3-F1
#
_entry.id   AF-A0A5K1GRK3-F1
#
_cell.length_a   1.000
_cell.length_b   1.000
_cell.length_c   1.000
_cell.angle_alpha   90.00
_cell.angle_beta   90.00
_cell.angle_gamma   90.00
#
_symmetry.space_group_name_H-M   'P 1'
#
loop_
_entity.id
_entity.type
_entity.pdbx_description
1 polymer ?
#
loop_
_entity_poly.entity_id
_entity_poly.type
_entity_poly.pdbx_seq_one_letter_code
_entity_poly.pdbx_strand_id
1 'polypeptide(L)' 'FTHSAFVLGYEAGINKSSIDGNLVPPGALVTFVQKGLQYLELEANLTN' A
#
# COMPACT_ATOMS: atom_id res chain seq x y z
N PHE A 1 -5.31 13.80 5.45
CA PHE A 1 -4.84 14.02 4.06
C PHE A 1 -6.01 14.17 3.07
N THR A 2 -7.00 14.99 3.38
CA THR A 2 -8.26 15.04 2.61
C THR A 2 -8.09 15.63 1.20
N HIS A 3 -7.38 16.76 1.07
CA HIS A 3 -7.13 17.38 -0.23
C HIS A 3 -6.24 16.50 -1.12
N SER A 4 -5.22 15.86 -0.55
CA SER A 4 -4.34 14.95 -1.29
C SER A 4 -5.09 13.72 -1.80
N ALA A 5 -5.98 13.14 -0.98
CA ALA A 5 -6.81 12.00 -1.39
C ALA A 5 -7.77 12.36 -2.54
N PHE A 6 -8.33 13.58 -2.52
CA PHE A 6 -9.19 14.07 -3.61
C PHE A 6 -8.43 14.19 -4.93
N VAL A 7 -7.28 14.88 -4.93
CA VAL A 7 -6.46 15.07 -6.13
C VAL A 7 -5.97 13.74 -6.67
N LEU A 8 -5.43 12.87 -5.80
CA LEU A 8 -4.97 11.54 -6.18
C LEU A 8 -6.10 10.68 -6.75
N GLY A 9 -7.29 10.73 -6.15
CA GLY A 9 -8.46 10.00 -6.62
C GLY A 9 -8.84 10.35 -8.06
N TYR A 10 -8.71 11.64 -8.41
CA TYR A 10 -8.96 12.12 -9.77
C TYR A 10 -7.80 11.80 -10.73
N GLU A 11 -6.56 12.14 -10.38
CA GLU A 11 -5.38 11.97 -11.23
C GLU A 11 -5.05 10.51 -11.52
N ALA A 12 -5.17 9.64 -10.51
CA ALA A 12 -4.93 8.22 -10.66
C ALA A 12 -6.15 7.45 -11.23
N GLY A 13 -7.27 8.13 -11.46
CA GLY A 13 -8.49 7.51 -12.00
C GLY A 13 -8.99 6.36 -11.13
N ILE A 14 -8.92 6.50 -9.79
CA ILE A 14 -9.23 5.41 -8.84
C ILE A 14 -10.66 4.90 -9.04
N ASN A 15 -11.59 5.78 -9.46
CA ASN A 15 -12.97 5.42 -9.77
C ASN A 15 -13.15 4.49 -10.98
N LYS A 16 -12.14 4.35 -11.83
CA LYS A 16 -12.11 3.42 -12.98
C LYS A 16 -11.31 2.15 -12.68
N SER A 17 -10.76 2.03 -11.47
CA SER A 17 -10.02 0.85 -11.05
C SER A 17 -10.98 -0.33 -10.83
N SER A 18 -10.54 -1.54 -11.15
CA SER A 18 -11.27 -2.79 -10.89
C SER A 18 -11.12 -3.31 -9.45
N ILE A 19 -10.50 -2.54 -8.56
CA ILE A 19 -10.24 -2.92 -7.18
C ILE A 19 -11.50 -2.69 -6.33
N ASP A 20 -11.95 -3.74 -5.63
CA ASP A 20 -12.99 -3.62 -4.61
C ASP A 20 -12.40 -3.13 -3.28
N GLY A 21 -12.73 -1.90 -2.91
CA GLY A 21 -12.26 -1.27 -1.68
C GLY A 21 -12.73 -1.97 -0.40
N ASN A 22 -13.82 -2.74 -0.44
CA ASN A 22 -14.32 -3.47 0.74
C ASN A 22 -13.42 -4.66 1.13
N LEU A 23 -12.66 -5.17 0.16
CA LEU A 23 -11.69 -6.26 0.39
C LEU A 23 -10.35 -5.74 0.93
N VAL A 24 -10.11 -4.43 0.87
CA VAL A 24 -8.86 -3.81 1.34
C VAL A 24 -9.00 -3.45 2.82
N PRO A 25 -8.27 -4.13 3.73
CA PRO A 25 -8.37 -3.82 5.15
C PRO A 25 -7.78 -2.44 5.46
N PRO A 26 -8.22 -1.78 6.56
CA PRO A 26 -7.60 -0.55 7.03
C PRO A 26 -6.09 -0.74 7.25
N GLY A 27 -5.30 0.24 6.80
CA GLY A 27 -3.84 0.19 6.96
C GLY A 27 -3.12 -0.81 6.04
N ALA A 28 -3.77 -1.40 5.04
CA ALA A 28 -3.18 -2.37 4.12
C ALA A 28 -1.82 -1.93 3.54
N LEU A 29 -1.71 -0.67 3.09
CA LEU A 29 -0.46 -0.14 2.54
C LEU A 29 0.68 -0.13 3.56
N VAL A 30 0.41 0.34 4.78
CA VAL A 30 1.43 0.41 5.85
C VAL A 30 1.88 -1.00 6.24
N THR A 31 0.92 -1.92 6.42
CA THR A 31 1.21 -3.33 6.73
C THR A 31 2.03 -3.99 5.63
N PHE A 32 1.70 -3.72 4.36
CA PHE A 32 2.44 -4.25 3.22
C PHE A 32 3.89 -3.76 3.20
N VAL A 33 4.10 -2.45 3.35
CA VAL A 33 5.45 -1.85 3.42
C VAL A 33 6.23 -2.40 4.61
N GLN A 34 5.61 -2.49 5.78
CA GLN A 34 6.26 -3.03 6.99
C GLN A 34 6.69 -4.49 6.79
N LYS A 35 5.86 -5.33 6.19
CA LYS A 35 6.22 -6.72 5.85
C LYS A 35 7.33 -6.80 4.81
N GLY A 36 7.32 -5.89 3.82
CA GLY A 36 8.38 -5.79 2.83
C GLY A 36 9.75 -5.48 3.47
N LEU A 37 9.79 -4.55 4.43
CA LEU A 37 11.02 -4.25 5.18
C LEU A 37 11.50 -5.46 6.00
N GLN A 38 10.60 -6.13 6.72
CA GLN A 38 10.93 -7.34 7.48
C GLN A 38 11.48 -8.47 6.57
N TYR A 39 10.95 -8.57 5.35
CA TYR A 39 11.45 -9.54 4.37
C TYR A 39 12.87 -9.21 3.93
N LEU A 40 13.17 -7.94 3.64
CA LEU A 40 14.52 -7.49 3.28
C LEU A 40 15.51 -7.70 4.44
N GLU A 41 15.09 -7.41 5.67
CA GLU A 41 15.90 -7.68 6.87
C GLU A 41 16.22 -9.18 6.99
N LEU A 42 15.24 -10.05 6.76
CA LEU A 42 15.46 -11.49 6.79
C LEU A 42 16.46 -11.94 5.72
N GLU A 43 16.32 -11.47 4.47
CA GLU A 43 17.26 -11.80 3.39
C GLU A 43 18.70 -11.37 3.72
N ALA A 44 18.87 -10.17 4.29
CA ALA A 44 20.17 -9.68 4.73
C ALA A 44 20.77 -10.50 5.88
N ASN A 45 19.94 -10.98 6.81
CA ASN A 45 20.41 -11.83 7.92
C ASN A 45 20.73 -13.27 7.49
N LEU A 46 20.07 -13.81 6.46
CA LEU A 46 20.34 -15.15 5.92
C LEU A 46 21.59 -15.21 5.02
N THR A 47 22.05 -14.05 4.54
CA THR A 47 23.22 -13.93 3.67
C THR A 47 24.52 -13.62 4.43
N ASN A 48 24.46 -13.59 5.76
CA ASN A 48 25.59 -13.41 6.69
C ASN A 48 25.92 -14.74 7.39
#